data_AF-A0AAV9SJT4-F1
#
_entry.id   AF-A0AAV9SJT4-F1
#
_cell.length_a   1.000
_cell.length_b   1.000
_cell.length_c   1.000
_cell.angle_alpha   90.00
_cell.angle_beta   90.00
_cell.angle_gamma   90.00
#
_symmetry.space_group_name_H-M   'P 1'
#
loop_
_entity.id
_entity.type
_entity.pdbx_description
1 polymer ?
#
loop_
_entity_poly.entity_id
_entity_poly.type
_entity_poly.pdbx_seq_one_letter_code
_entity_poly.pdbx_strand_id
1 'polypeptide(L)'
;MLQTCCAAGQRWAREKNHCNHIAVLSDKHSVCSVVEQQCCLRSVKDSWCDSGVTAARAGHTCEADVDNSCTDEYQVCCSCCAIGLWMRSEGRGCNTHKYLSYPCGHIFLSCCEEDEGQSQLPLLSEKKSGPTALPRRETPEEHSHVEELNSSTQATVTITSTSETTTSPAHLHPCADQGGCSQQCTAVAGRAYCSCFPGFSLMTDRRTCKGKGSKSLSGQGLQ
;
A
#
# COMPACT_ATOMS: atom_id res chain seq x y z
N MET A 1 -11.41 -2.00 -29.55
CA MET A 1 -11.77 -3.39 -29.19
C MET A 1 -11.72 -3.61 -27.67
N LEU A 2 -10.57 -3.47 -27.00
CA LEU A 2 -10.46 -3.72 -25.54
C LEU A 2 -11.37 -2.82 -24.67
N GLN A 3 -11.52 -1.54 -25.01
CA GLN A 3 -12.36 -0.61 -24.24
C GLN A 3 -13.84 -1.04 -24.19
N THR A 4 -14.39 -1.51 -25.30
CA THR A 4 -15.78 -2.00 -25.38
C THR A 4 -15.99 -3.27 -24.54
N CYS A 5 -15.02 -4.19 -24.60
CA CYS A 5 -14.99 -5.39 -23.74
C CYS A 5 -14.94 -5.00 -22.26
N CYS A 6 -14.05 -4.09 -21.89
CA CYS A 6 -13.96 -3.60 -20.52
C CYS A 6 -15.28 -2.97 -20.06
N ALA A 7 -15.88 -2.10 -20.89
CA ALA A 7 -17.17 -1.48 -20.59
C ALA A 7 -18.32 -2.50 -20.47
N ALA A 8 -18.28 -3.64 -21.16
CA ALA A 8 -19.23 -4.74 -20.97
C ALA A 8 -19.04 -5.39 -19.59
N GLY A 9 -17.81 -5.71 -19.20
CA GLY A 9 -17.49 -6.21 -17.86
C GLY A 9 -17.91 -5.27 -16.73
N GLN A 10 -17.66 -3.97 -16.89
CA GLN A 10 -18.06 -2.94 -15.91
C GLN A 10 -19.58 -2.78 -15.79
N ARG A 11 -20.33 -2.94 -16.89
CA ARG A 11 -21.81 -2.94 -16.85
C ARG A 11 -22.33 -4.16 -16.09
N TRP A 12 -21.78 -5.34 -16.38
CA TRP A 12 -22.12 -6.56 -15.67
C TRP A 12 -21.89 -6.43 -14.15
N ALA A 13 -20.72 -5.91 -13.75
CA ALA A 13 -20.39 -5.65 -12.34
C ALA A 13 -21.45 -4.79 -11.64
N ARG A 14 -21.85 -3.67 -12.25
CA ARG A 14 -22.83 -2.74 -11.68
C ARG A 14 -24.23 -3.33 -11.53
N GLU A 15 -24.62 -4.23 -12.44
CA GLU A 15 -25.96 -4.83 -12.43
C GLU A 15 -26.05 -6.07 -11.53
N LYS A 16 -24.98 -6.87 -11.44
CA LYS A 16 -25.00 -8.18 -10.77
C LYS A 16 -24.23 -8.21 -9.46
N ASN A 17 -23.35 -7.24 -9.20
CA ASN A 17 -22.44 -7.20 -8.06
C ASN A 17 -21.56 -8.47 -7.90
N HIS A 18 -21.41 -9.25 -8.97
CA HIS A 18 -20.55 -10.43 -9.03
C HIS A 18 -20.08 -10.68 -10.46
N CYS A 19 -18.95 -11.37 -10.62
CA CYS A 19 -18.36 -11.65 -11.93
C CYS A 19 -18.41 -13.12 -12.34
N ASN A 20 -19.36 -13.86 -11.76
CA ASN A 20 -19.66 -15.22 -12.17
C ASN A 20 -20.41 -15.22 -13.51
N HIS A 21 -19.93 -16.00 -14.46
CA HIS A 21 -20.57 -16.23 -15.76
C HIS A 21 -21.00 -14.94 -16.49
N ILE A 22 -20.06 -14.03 -16.72
CA ILE A 22 -20.29 -12.84 -17.54
C ILE A 22 -20.81 -13.32 -18.91
N ALA A 23 -21.99 -12.86 -19.32
CA ALA A 23 -22.59 -13.21 -20.60
C ALA A 23 -21.66 -12.72 -21.73
N VAL A 24 -20.81 -13.62 -22.20
CA VAL A 24 -19.73 -13.28 -23.14
C VAL A 24 -20.37 -12.90 -24.48
N LEU A 25 -20.12 -11.68 -24.94
CA LEU A 25 -20.42 -11.26 -26.32
C LEU A 25 -19.41 -11.84 -27.33
N SER A 26 -18.46 -12.67 -26.88
CA SER A 26 -17.25 -13.07 -27.59
C SER A 26 -16.86 -14.52 -27.29
N ASP A 27 -15.97 -15.09 -28.09
CA ASP A 27 -15.44 -16.43 -27.85
C ASP A 27 -14.77 -16.56 -26.47
N LYS A 28 -15.00 -17.71 -25.81
CA LYS A 28 -14.53 -18.04 -24.44
C LYS A 28 -13.01 -17.92 -24.22
N HIS A 29 -12.23 -17.82 -25.29
CA HIS A 29 -10.76 -17.70 -25.24
C HIS A 29 -10.23 -16.43 -25.89
N SER A 30 -11.11 -15.46 -26.19
CA SER A 30 -10.69 -14.18 -26.73
C SER A 30 -10.04 -13.29 -25.66
N VAL A 31 -9.11 -12.42 -26.08
CA VAL A 31 -8.58 -11.34 -25.23
C VAL A 31 -9.72 -10.49 -24.64
N CYS A 32 -10.83 -10.36 -25.37
CA CYS A 32 -12.04 -9.67 -24.92
C CYS A 32 -12.63 -10.31 -23.66
N SER A 33 -12.73 -11.64 -23.60
CA SER A 33 -13.26 -12.35 -22.43
C SER A 33 -12.41 -12.13 -21.18
N VAL A 34 -11.07 -12.11 -21.33
CA VAL A 34 -10.16 -11.80 -20.22
C VAL A 34 -10.36 -10.37 -19.74
N VAL A 35 -10.46 -9.41 -20.67
CA VAL A 35 -10.66 -7.99 -20.35
C VAL A 35 -12.02 -7.75 -19.68
N GLU A 36 -13.08 -8.40 -20.16
CA GLU A 36 -14.42 -8.37 -19.54
C GLU A 36 -14.36 -8.86 -18.09
N GLN A 37 -13.69 -10.00 -17.84
CA GLN A 37 -13.56 -10.56 -16.50
C GLN A 37 -12.79 -9.64 -15.56
N GLN A 38 -11.62 -9.16 -15.98
CA GLN A 38 -10.78 -8.32 -15.12
C GLN A 38 -11.44 -6.97 -14.83
N CYS A 39 -12.08 -6.35 -15.82
CA CYS A 39 -12.80 -5.10 -15.60
C CYS A 39 -14.04 -5.29 -14.73
N CYS A 40 -14.74 -6.41 -14.82
CA CYS A 40 -15.83 -6.73 -13.90
C CYS A 40 -15.31 -6.85 -12.47
N LEU A 41 -14.29 -7.70 -12.24
CA LEU A 41 -13.76 -7.96 -10.91
C LEU A 41 -13.28 -6.66 -10.24
N ARG A 42 -12.62 -5.81 -11.01
CA ARG A 42 -12.19 -4.50 -10.53
C ARG A 42 -13.37 -3.60 -10.18
N SER A 43 -14.37 -3.49 -11.04
CA SER A 43 -15.55 -2.65 -10.78
C SER A 43 -16.37 -3.10 -9.58
N VAL A 44 -16.50 -4.41 -9.35
CA VAL A 44 -17.14 -4.92 -8.12
C VAL A 44 -16.32 -4.43 -6.93
N LYS A 45 -15.02 -4.74 -6.86
CA LYS A 45 -14.14 -4.31 -5.76
C LYS A 45 -14.16 -2.81 -5.50
N ASP A 46 -14.13 -2.00 -6.56
CA ASP A 46 -14.22 -0.54 -6.45
C ASP A 46 -15.56 -0.11 -5.82
N SER A 47 -16.70 -0.75 -6.18
CA SER A 47 -17.99 -0.43 -5.54
C SER A 47 -18.06 -0.78 -4.05
N TRP A 48 -17.38 -1.85 -3.62
CA TRP A 48 -17.25 -2.19 -2.19
C TRP A 48 -16.37 -1.15 -1.48
N CYS A 49 -15.27 -0.74 -2.11
CA CYS A 49 -14.39 0.31 -1.61
C CYS A 49 -15.14 1.64 -1.44
N ASP A 50 -15.91 2.07 -2.43
CA ASP A 50 -16.73 3.29 -2.39
C ASP A 50 -17.76 3.26 -1.24
N SER A 51 -18.35 2.08 -1.00
CA SER A 51 -19.26 1.87 0.13
C SER A 51 -18.53 2.03 1.47
N GLY A 52 -17.30 1.51 1.58
CA GLY A 52 -16.45 1.67 2.76
C GLY A 52 -16.05 3.12 3.02
N VAL A 53 -15.64 3.85 1.98
CA VAL A 53 -15.36 5.29 2.05
C VAL A 53 -16.59 6.06 2.54
N THR A 54 -17.76 5.76 1.96
CA THR A 54 -19.02 6.41 2.33
C THR A 54 -19.39 6.14 3.79
N ALA A 55 -19.20 4.91 4.27
CA ALA A 55 -19.44 4.54 5.66
C ALA A 55 -18.52 5.31 6.63
N ALA A 56 -17.23 5.43 6.30
CA ALA A 56 -16.28 6.21 7.10
C ALA A 56 -16.67 7.70 7.15
N ARG A 57 -17.08 8.29 6.02
CA ARG A 57 -17.56 9.69 5.97
C ARG A 57 -18.84 9.91 6.77
N ALA A 58 -19.71 8.90 6.87
CA ALA A 58 -20.91 8.92 7.70
C ALA A 58 -20.61 8.75 9.20
N GLY A 59 -19.35 8.51 9.60
CA GLY A 59 -18.97 8.30 11.00
C GLY A 59 -19.27 6.89 11.52
N HIS A 60 -19.53 5.92 10.63
CA HIS A 60 -19.71 4.53 11.02
C HIS A 60 -18.38 3.86 11.40
N THR A 61 -18.44 2.83 12.25
CA THR A 61 -17.26 2.03 12.62
C THR A 61 -16.86 1.09 11.48
N CYS A 62 -15.58 1.10 11.12
CA CYS A 62 -15.01 0.22 10.09
C CYS A 62 -14.71 -1.16 10.65
N GLU A 63 -15.74 -1.85 11.13
CA GLU A 63 -15.61 -3.19 11.71
C GLU A 63 -15.32 -4.25 10.64
N ALA A 64 -14.56 -5.27 11.04
CA ALA A 64 -14.22 -6.42 10.21
C ALA A 64 -15.14 -7.59 10.57
N ASP A 65 -15.77 -8.22 9.59
CA ASP A 65 -16.32 -9.56 9.81
C ASP A 65 -15.15 -10.53 9.98
N VAL A 66 -15.07 -11.17 11.15
CA VAL A 66 -13.95 -12.03 11.55
C VAL A 66 -14.06 -13.39 10.84
N ASP A 67 -13.77 -13.42 9.54
CA ASP A 67 -13.37 -14.62 8.81
C ASP A 67 -12.15 -14.29 7.94
N ASN A 68 -10.98 -14.68 8.44
CA ASN A 68 -9.72 -14.00 8.13
C ASN A 68 -9.08 -14.52 6.82
N SER A 69 -8.99 -13.66 5.82
CA SER A 69 -7.97 -13.74 4.76
C SER A 69 -7.55 -12.34 4.33
N CYS A 70 -6.92 -11.59 5.24
CA CYS A 70 -6.34 -10.27 4.95
C CYS A 70 -7.35 -9.28 4.32
N THR A 71 -8.31 -8.81 5.13
CA THR A 71 -9.19 -7.61 4.95
C THR A 71 -9.82 -7.39 3.58
N ASP A 72 -11.15 -7.36 3.51
CA ASP A 72 -11.88 -7.05 2.28
C ASP A 72 -11.63 -5.61 1.77
N GLU A 73 -11.90 -5.37 0.48
CA GLU A 73 -11.72 -4.05 -0.13
C GLU A 73 -12.58 -2.96 0.52
N TYR A 74 -13.73 -3.32 1.10
CA TYR A 74 -14.57 -2.42 1.87
C TYR A 74 -13.83 -1.89 3.11
N GLN A 75 -13.26 -2.78 3.91
CA GLN A 75 -12.62 -2.49 5.19
C GLN A 75 -11.33 -1.70 5.01
N VAL A 76 -10.52 -2.05 4.00
CA VAL A 76 -9.32 -1.27 3.66
C VAL A 76 -9.72 0.17 3.33
N CYS A 77 -10.72 0.37 2.48
CA CYS A 77 -11.15 1.70 2.09
C CYS A 77 -11.83 2.48 3.23
N CYS A 78 -12.64 1.82 4.05
CA CYS A 78 -13.26 2.43 5.23
C CYS A 78 -12.18 2.90 6.22
N SER A 79 -11.29 2.00 6.64
CA SER A 79 -10.27 2.32 7.65
C SER A 79 -9.30 3.40 7.19
N CYS A 80 -8.83 3.34 5.94
CA CYS A 80 -7.93 4.35 5.39
C CYS A 80 -8.61 5.73 5.25
N CYS A 81 -9.90 5.74 4.89
CA CYS A 81 -10.68 6.98 4.85
C CYS A 81 -10.89 7.56 6.25
N ALA A 82 -11.22 6.71 7.24
CA ALA A 82 -11.38 7.13 8.64
C ALA A 82 -10.11 7.77 9.20
N ILE A 83 -8.93 7.23 8.86
CA ILE A 83 -7.63 7.82 9.24
C ILE A 83 -7.45 9.20 8.58
N GLY A 84 -7.83 9.35 7.31
CA GLY A 84 -7.80 10.64 6.60
C GLY A 84 -8.69 11.70 7.24
N LEU A 85 -9.92 11.32 7.56
CA LEU A 85 -10.89 12.19 8.25
C LEU A 85 -10.40 12.57 9.65
N TRP A 86 -9.81 11.63 10.39
CA TRP A 86 -9.23 11.90 11.71
C TRP A 86 -8.08 12.91 11.63
N MET A 87 -7.14 12.72 10.70
CA MET A 87 -6.01 13.65 10.50
C MET A 87 -6.46 15.06 10.15
N ARG A 88 -7.53 15.18 9.34
CA ARG A 88 -8.17 16.47 9.03
C ARG A 88 -8.78 17.09 10.29
N SER A 89 -9.54 16.31 11.07
CA SER A 89 -10.21 16.80 12.28
C SER A 89 -9.22 17.33 13.33
N GLU A 90 -8.00 16.79 13.34
CA GLU A 90 -6.90 17.19 14.23
C GLU A 90 -6.05 18.35 13.68
N GLY A 91 -6.29 18.81 12.45
CA GLY A 91 -5.50 19.88 11.83
C GLY A 91 -4.04 19.50 11.55
N ARG A 92 -3.72 18.21 11.46
CA ARG A 92 -2.34 17.70 11.30
C ARG A 92 -1.85 17.63 9.84
N GLY A 93 -2.72 17.99 8.88
CA GLY A 93 -2.44 17.96 7.45
C GLY A 93 -2.37 16.54 6.87
N CYS A 94 -2.36 16.44 5.54
CA CYS A 94 -2.55 15.18 4.79
C CYS A 94 -1.25 14.50 4.32
N ASN A 95 -0.13 14.76 4.99
CA ASN A 95 1.19 14.27 4.56
C ASN A 95 1.43 12.77 4.86
N THR A 96 0.60 12.15 5.70
CA THR A 96 0.76 10.74 6.11
C THR A 96 0.54 9.75 4.98
N HIS A 97 -0.10 10.15 3.88
CA HIS A 97 -0.33 9.31 2.70
C HIS A 97 0.98 8.68 2.16
N LYS A 98 2.13 9.35 2.33
CA LYS A 98 3.45 8.86 1.88
C LYS A 98 3.89 7.57 2.58
N TYR A 99 3.39 7.32 3.79
CA TYR A 99 3.71 6.12 4.57
C TYR A 99 2.69 4.99 4.37
N LEU A 100 1.58 5.26 3.67
CA LEU A 100 0.53 4.29 3.38
C LEU A 100 0.74 3.76 1.96
N SER A 101 0.77 2.44 1.80
CA SER A 101 0.87 1.83 0.47
C SER A 101 -0.42 2.04 -0.34
N TYR A 102 -0.31 1.93 -1.66
CA TYR A 102 -1.51 1.76 -2.50
C TYR A 102 -2.26 0.49 -2.08
N PRO A 103 -3.59 0.50 -1.95
CA PRO A 103 -4.51 1.60 -2.26
C PRO A 103 -4.74 2.61 -1.12
N CYS A 104 -4.43 2.24 0.13
CA CYS A 104 -4.73 3.00 1.33
C CYS A 104 -4.29 4.48 1.28
N GLY A 105 -3.09 4.76 0.79
CA GLY A 105 -2.58 6.13 0.66
C GLY A 105 -3.45 7.04 -0.22
N HIS A 106 -4.00 6.50 -1.32
CA HIS A 106 -4.90 7.24 -2.21
C HIS A 106 -6.25 7.53 -1.55
N ILE A 107 -6.81 6.54 -0.86
CA ILE A 107 -8.09 6.71 -0.16
C ILE A 107 -7.93 7.71 0.99
N PHE A 108 -6.85 7.57 1.77
CA PHE A 108 -6.50 8.51 2.84
C PHE A 108 -6.44 9.94 2.32
N LEU A 109 -5.70 10.16 1.22
CA LEU A 109 -5.48 11.50 0.68
C LEU A 109 -6.79 12.10 0.20
N SER A 110 -7.57 11.30 -0.54
CA SER A 110 -8.90 11.69 -1.02
C SER A 110 -9.75 12.15 0.16
N CYS A 111 -9.91 11.33 1.21
CA CYS A 111 -10.71 11.65 2.39
C CYS A 111 -10.12 12.74 3.30
N CYS A 112 -8.83 13.08 3.17
CA CYS A 112 -8.17 14.10 3.96
C CYS A 112 -8.18 15.48 3.26
N GLU A 113 -8.19 15.52 1.92
CA GLU A 113 -8.14 16.75 1.11
C GLU A 113 -9.48 17.21 0.51
N GLU A 114 -10.58 16.46 0.65
CA GLU A 114 -11.95 16.93 0.33
C GLU A 114 -12.26 18.31 0.92
N ASP A 115 -12.14 19.30 0.05
CA ASP A 115 -12.66 20.65 0.19
C ASP A 115 -14.11 20.62 -0.36
N GLU A 116 -15.08 20.77 0.55
CA GLU A 116 -16.40 21.38 0.37
C GLU A 116 -16.99 21.41 -1.07
N GLY A 117 -17.42 20.25 -1.57
CA GLY A 117 -18.33 20.15 -2.70
C GLY A 117 -19.79 20.16 -2.25
N GLN A 118 -20.39 21.36 -2.13
CA GLN A 118 -21.83 21.65 -1.97
C GLN A 118 -22.46 21.48 -0.58
N SER A 119 -22.48 22.57 0.21
CA SER A 119 -23.59 22.91 1.09
C SER A 119 -23.69 24.45 1.23
N GLN A 120 -24.63 25.04 0.50
CA GLN A 120 -25.00 26.45 0.67
C GLN A 120 -25.79 26.62 1.97
N LEU A 121 -25.29 27.44 2.90
CA LEU A 121 -26.09 28.26 3.81
C LEU A 121 -25.36 29.61 4.03
N PRO A 122 -26.00 30.78 3.80
CA PRO A 122 -25.32 32.07 3.73
C PRO A 122 -25.40 32.86 5.05
N LEU A 123 -24.29 33.45 5.52
CA LEU A 123 -24.28 34.83 6.06
C LEU A 123 -22.85 35.41 6.21
N LEU A 124 -22.59 36.43 5.38
CA LEU A 124 -21.67 37.60 5.50
C LEU A 124 -20.26 37.41 6.10
N SER A 125 -19.22 37.59 5.27
CA SER A 125 -18.45 38.85 5.05
C SER A 125 -17.52 39.15 6.24
N GLU A 126 -16.20 39.37 6.14
CA GLU A 126 -15.41 40.12 5.16
C GLU A 126 -13.94 39.94 5.61
N LYS A 127 -12.95 39.70 4.75
CA LYS A 127 -12.12 40.80 4.24
C LYS A 127 -11.29 40.37 3.04
N LYS A 128 -11.50 41.11 1.96
CA LYS A 128 -10.65 41.23 0.78
C LYS A 128 -9.63 42.35 1.04
N SER A 129 -8.36 42.12 0.72
CA SER A 129 -7.49 43.20 0.24
C SER A 129 -6.53 42.66 -0.78
N GLY A 130 -6.67 43.18 -2.00
CA GLY A 130 -5.75 43.01 -3.12
C GLY A 130 -4.63 44.08 -3.11
N PRO A 131 -3.87 44.22 -4.23
CA PRO A 131 -2.40 44.33 -4.25
C PRO A 131 -1.84 45.74 -4.59
N THR A 132 -0.50 45.91 -4.57
CA THR A 132 0.41 46.84 -5.33
C THR A 132 1.70 47.06 -4.49
N ALA A 133 2.99 47.04 -4.92
CA ALA A 133 3.67 47.35 -6.19
C ALA A 133 5.06 46.62 -6.36
N LEU A 134 5.55 46.58 -7.61
CA LEU A 134 6.89 46.20 -8.16
C LEU A 134 7.89 47.41 -8.17
N PRO A 135 9.11 47.40 -8.80
CA PRO A 135 10.09 46.35 -9.20
C PRO A 135 11.59 46.70 -8.88
N ARG A 136 12.52 45.75 -9.11
CA ARG A 136 13.88 46.06 -9.64
C ARG A 136 14.41 44.91 -10.52
N ARG A 137 14.95 45.25 -11.70
CA ARG A 137 15.54 44.42 -12.78
C ARG A 137 16.95 45.02 -13.07
N GLU A 138 18.00 44.38 -13.61
CA GLU A 138 18.23 43.59 -14.85
C GLU A 138 19.59 42.82 -14.69
N THR A 139 19.70 41.49 -14.92
CA THR A 139 20.25 40.73 -16.10
C THR A 139 21.78 40.40 -16.04
N PRO A 140 22.38 39.59 -16.95
CA PRO A 140 22.18 38.14 -17.19
C PRO A 140 23.52 37.36 -17.38
N GLU A 141 23.62 36.06 -17.09
CA GLU A 141 24.61 35.18 -17.77
C GLU A 141 24.01 33.78 -18.04
N GLU A 142 23.81 33.54 -19.33
CA GLU A 142 23.54 32.27 -20.01
C GLU A 142 24.84 31.48 -20.09
N HIS A 143 24.85 30.16 -19.84
CA HIS A 143 25.70 29.20 -20.57
C HIS A 143 25.08 27.79 -20.45
N SER A 144 24.57 27.34 -21.59
CA SER A 144 24.21 25.95 -21.91
C SER A 144 25.45 25.07 -22.00
N HIS A 145 25.41 23.84 -21.48
CA HIS A 145 26.12 22.71 -22.07
C HIS A 145 25.34 21.42 -21.84
N VAL A 146 24.84 20.85 -22.93
CA VAL A 146 24.52 19.44 -23.06
C VAL A 146 25.81 18.69 -23.36
N GLU A 147 26.01 17.51 -22.77
CA GLU A 147 26.44 16.29 -23.46
C GLU A 147 26.30 15.06 -22.54
N GLU A 148 25.80 14.00 -23.16
CA GLU A 148 25.58 12.65 -22.63
C GLU A 148 26.82 11.81 -22.95
N LEU A 149 27.39 11.06 -22.01
CA LEU A 149 28.02 9.79 -22.35
C LEU A 149 28.07 8.80 -21.18
N ASN A 150 27.90 7.55 -21.60
CA ASN A 150 27.64 6.33 -20.86
C ASN A 150 28.85 5.71 -20.14
N SER A 151 28.47 4.72 -19.31
CA SER A 151 29.10 3.41 -19.13
C SER A 151 30.33 3.26 -18.20
N SER A 152 30.07 2.47 -17.15
CA SER A 152 30.91 1.43 -16.55
C SER A 152 32.28 1.83 -16.01
N THR A 153 32.52 1.60 -14.71
CA THR A 153 33.26 0.43 -14.16
C THR A 153 33.54 0.65 -12.67
N GLN A 154 33.55 -0.43 -11.89
CA GLN A 154 33.74 -0.51 -10.44
C GLN A 154 35.04 0.12 -9.94
N ALA A 155 34.98 0.80 -8.78
CA ALA A 155 36.10 0.92 -7.86
C ALA A 155 35.61 1.02 -6.41
N THR A 156 36.08 0.07 -5.62
CA THR A 156 35.92 -0.15 -4.19
C THR A 156 36.40 1.05 -3.37
N VAL A 157 35.57 1.55 -2.45
CA VAL A 157 36.05 2.42 -1.37
C VAL A 157 35.45 1.96 -0.05
N THR A 158 36.28 1.28 0.72
CA THR A 158 36.06 0.96 2.13
C THR A 158 36.06 2.25 2.94
N ILE A 159 34.94 2.59 3.59
CA ILE A 159 34.93 3.59 4.66
C ILE A 159 34.45 2.90 5.93
N THR A 160 35.42 2.52 6.75
CA THR A 160 35.23 2.16 8.15
C THR A 160 35.14 3.47 8.93
N SER A 161 34.04 3.70 9.67
CA SER A 161 34.03 4.61 10.81
C SER A 161 32.94 4.22 11.80
N THR A 162 33.43 3.90 12.99
CA THR A 162 32.75 3.58 14.24
C THR A 162 31.83 4.69 14.74
N SER A 163 30.69 4.23 15.27
CA SER A 163 29.81 4.77 16.33
C SER A 163 30.24 6.06 17.04
N GLU A 164 29.31 7.01 17.20
CA GLU A 164 28.86 7.51 18.52
C GLU A 164 27.40 8.00 18.49
N THR A 165 26.81 7.93 19.67
CA THR A 165 25.40 7.88 20.08
C THR A 165 24.73 9.27 20.13
N THR A 166 23.47 9.38 19.67
CA THR A 166 22.55 10.40 20.20
C THR A 166 21.09 9.94 20.16
N THR A 167 20.54 9.79 21.36
CA THR A 167 19.15 9.63 21.83
C THR A 167 18.01 9.95 20.84
N SER A 168 17.27 8.92 20.39
CA SER A 168 15.78 8.88 20.27
C SER A 168 15.33 7.51 19.75
N PRO A 169 14.35 6.81 20.35
CA PRO A 169 13.94 5.48 19.93
C PRO A 169 12.98 5.54 18.73
N ALA A 170 13.55 5.66 17.53
CA ALA A 170 12.83 5.40 16.29
C ALA A 170 13.70 4.56 15.35
N HIS A 171 13.16 3.39 15.02
CA HIS A 171 13.30 2.74 13.72
C HIS A 171 14.58 1.94 13.41
N LEU A 172 15.03 1.12 14.36
CA LEU A 172 15.72 -0.12 13.97
C LEU A 172 14.66 -1.09 13.40
N HIS A 173 14.72 -1.36 12.10
CA HIS A 173 13.88 -2.40 11.50
C HIS A 173 14.20 -3.72 12.23
N PRO A 174 13.23 -4.39 12.89
CA PRO A 174 13.51 -5.51 13.79
C PRO A 174 14.16 -6.72 13.10
N CYS A 175 14.05 -6.84 11.78
CA CYS A 175 14.76 -7.86 10.99
C CYS A 175 16.00 -7.33 10.24
N ALA A 176 16.52 -6.15 10.61
CA ALA A 176 17.86 -5.75 10.19
C ALA A 176 18.88 -6.80 10.67
N ASP A 177 19.80 -7.21 9.80
CA ASP A 177 20.77 -8.29 10.06
C ASP A 177 20.09 -9.62 10.50
N GLN A 178 19.06 -10.05 9.76
CA GLN A 178 18.23 -11.22 10.07
C GLN A 178 17.54 -11.19 11.45
N GLY A 179 17.54 -10.05 12.17
CA GLY A 179 16.91 -9.93 13.49
C GLY A 179 17.46 -10.91 14.54
N GLY A 180 18.66 -11.44 14.32
CA GLY A 180 19.26 -12.51 15.13
C GLY A 180 18.64 -13.89 14.93
N CYS A 181 17.84 -14.10 13.87
CA CYS A 181 17.32 -15.40 13.47
C CYS A 181 18.38 -16.19 12.69
N SER A 182 18.42 -17.51 12.88
CA SER A 182 19.35 -18.38 12.15
C SER A 182 18.95 -18.68 10.70
N GLN A 183 17.67 -18.50 10.35
CA GLN A 183 17.14 -18.82 9.02
C GLN A 183 16.21 -17.73 8.49
N GLN A 184 14.99 -17.62 9.02
CA GLN A 184 14.00 -16.67 8.49
C GLN A 184 13.54 -15.72 9.60
N CYS A 185 13.48 -14.43 9.29
CA CYS A 185 12.97 -13.36 10.17
C CYS A 185 11.77 -12.68 9.53
N THR A 186 10.72 -12.48 10.32
CA THR A 186 9.53 -11.69 9.95
C THR A 186 9.30 -10.62 11.01
N ALA A 187 9.09 -9.38 10.58
CA ALA A 187 8.76 -8.28 11.47
C ALA A 187 7.26 -8.30 11.80
N VAL A 188 6.90 -8.48 13.07
CA VAL A 188 5.51 -8.49 13.54
C VAL A 188 5.36 -7.48 14.68
N ALA A 189 4.49 -6.48 14.51
CA ALA A 189 4.24 -5.41 15.49
C ALA A 189 5.53 -4.76 16.05
N GLY A 190 6.52 -4.52 15.16
CA GLY A 190 7.80 -3.93 15.53
C GLY A 190 8.79 -4.88 16.23
N ARG A 191 8.52 -6.20 16.26
CA ARG A 191 9.40 -7.22 16.84
C ARG A 191 9.85 -8.24 15.81
N ALA A 192 11.02 -8.83 16.02
CA ALA A 192 11.54 -9.90 15.19
C ALA A 192 10.89 -11.23 15.59
N TYR A 193 10.37 -11.95 14.61
CA TYR A 193 9.84 -13.30 14.77
C TYR A 193 10.59 -14.27 13.87
N CYS A 194 11.21 -15.29 14.47
CA CYS A 194 12.02 -16.26 13.73
C CYS A 194 11.20 -17.50 13.32
N SER A 195 11.44 -17.97 12.11
CA SER A 195 10.90 -19.23 11.57
C SER A 195 12.00 -20.05 10.92
N CYS A 196 11.73 -21.36 10.73
CA CYS A 196 12.69 -22.30 10.16
C CYS A 196 12.18 -22.88 8.85
N PHE A 197 13.11 -23.21 7.95
CA PHE A 197 12.84 -23.94 6.72
C PHE A 197 12.32 -25.36 7.01
N PRO A 198 11.65 -26.00 6.03
CA PRO A 198 11.20 -27.39 6.15
C PRO A 198 12.35 -28.33 6.58
N GLY A 199 12.05 -29.25 7.50
CA GLY A 199 13.06 -30.15 8.09
C GLY A 199 13.80 -29.60 9.30
N PHE A 200 13.52 -28.36 9.73
CA PHE A 200 14.09 -27.76 10.94
C PHE A 200 13.01 -27.42 11.98
N SER A 201 13.42 -27.32 13.24
CA SER A 201 12.60 -26.88 14.38
C SER A 201 13.24 -25.67 15.04
N LEU A 202 12.44 -24.67 15.37
CA LEU A 202 12.89 -23.53 16.17
C LEU A 202 13.17 -23.98 17.61
N MET A 203 14.33 -23.63 18.13
CA MET A 203 14.76 -23.93 19.49
C MET A 203 14.12 -23.00 20.52
N THR A 204 14.31 -23.31 21.81
CA THR A 204 13.76 -22.54 22.95
C THR A 204 14.28 -21.11 23.04
N ASP A 205 15.42 -20.82 22.41
CA ASP A 205 15.97 -19.45 22.28
C ASP A 205 15.18 -18.58 21.28
N ARG A 206 14.22 -19.18 20.55
CA ARG A 206 13.40 -18.56 19.51
C ARG A 206 14.20 -17.91 18.39
N ARG A 207 15.43 -18.35 18.17
CA ARG A 207 16.36 -17.80 17.16
C ARG A 207 17.03 -18.90 16.35
N THR A 208 17.41 -20.00 16.99
CA THR A 208 18.18 -21.07 16.37
C THR A 208 17.27 -22.16 15.80
N CYS A 209 17.54 -22.57 14.56
CA CYS A 209 16.83 -23.64 13.86
C CYS A 209 17.69 -24.91 13.87
N LYS A 210 17.18 -25.98 14.49
CA LYS A 210 17.86 -27.28 14.56
C LYS A 210 17.18 -28.27 13.62
N GLY A 211 17.98 -28.99 12.83
CA GLY A 211 17.46 -30.04 11.96
C GLY A 211 16.66 -31.06 12.77
N LYS A 212 15.43 -31.32 12.36
CA LYS A 212 14.65 -32.47 12.82
C LYS A 212 15.39 -33.66 12.24
N GLY A 213 16.19 -34.34 13.07
CA GLY A 213 16.97 -35.50 12.64
C GLY A 213 16.05 -36.44 11.87
N SER A 214 16.24 -36.51 10.55
CA SER A 214 15.61 -37.51 9.72
C SER A 214 16.11 -38.83 10.26
N LYS A 215 15.27 -39.55 11.02
CA LYS A 215 15.51 -40.95 11.27
C LYS A 215 15.54 -41.61 9.89
N SER A 216 16.74 -41.75 9.34
CA SER A 216 17.03 -42.78 8.37
C SER A 216 16.47 -44.05 8.99
N LEU A 217 15.43 -44.62 8.39
CA LEU A 217 15.04 -45.99 8.70
C LEU A 217 16.20 -46.90 8.24
N SER A 218 17.23 -46.95 9.06
CA SER A 218 18.19 -48.04 9.07
C SER A 218 17.63 -49.08 10.02
N GLY A 219 16.66 -49.86 9.52
CA GLY A 219 16.22 -51.11 10.11
C GLY A 219 16.79 -52.26 9.28
N GLN A 220 17.76 -52.96 9.86
CA GLN A 220 18.38 -54.18 9.33
C GLN A 220 17.41 -55.37 9.40
N GLY A 221 17.41 -56.19 8.34
CA GLY A 221 17.75 -57.62 8.40
C GLY A 221 16.78 -58.68 8.95
N LEU A 222 16.62 -59.75 8.16
CA LEU A 222 16.12 -61.11 8.44
C LEU A 222 14.61 -61.20 8.71
N GLN A 223 13.83 -62.00 7.97
CA GLN A 223 13.99 -63.44 7.72
C GLN A 223 13.21 -63.87 6.48
#